data_AF-A0A7T4F0F0-F1
#
_entry.id   AF-A0A7T4F0F0-F1
#
_cell.length_a   1.000
_cell.length_b   1.000
_cell.length_c   1.000
_cell.angle_alpha   90.00
_cell.angle_beta   90.00
_cell.angle_gamma   90.00
#
_symmetry.space_group_name_H-M   'P 1'
#
loop_
_entity.id
_entity.type
_entity.pdbx_description
1 polymer ?
#
loop_
_entity_poly.entity_id
_entity_poly.type
_entity_poly.pdbx_seq_one_letter_code
_entity_poly.pdbx_strand_id
1 'polypeptide(L)'
;MEKKLDEILQIKKNDVISITGSGGKTSLMFYLANILKKKGSVLITTSTKIKVPEKDQVDELFLSFDDYVKKDYKNKIVAIGQKLDGVNKLKSIGENNLKIIAKDFDYIIIEADGCRNLPLKFWKEYEPVVYDFTDKLVGIFSIKVYGKEIFPDFIYNFDEFRENIKSDIVDEEVFEKLIKSGIFGDFCGEKFIFFNQADSIFEINQAKGVINYLREKINLKYFYGSILKEKYYEN
;
A
#
# COMPACT_ATOMS: atom_id res chain seq x y z
N MET A 1 7.82 21.42 -3.35
CA MET A 1 6.55 21.91 -3.93
C MET A 1 5.55 20.76 -3.91
N GLU A 2 4.25 21.07 -3.87
CA GLU A 2 3.21 20.04 -4.01
C GLU A 2 3.31 19.36 -5.38
N LYS A 3 3.09 18.04 -5.42
CA LYS A 3 3.11 17.23 -6.65
C LYS A 3 1.92 16.28 -6.68
N LYS A 4 1.52 15.86 -7.88
CA LYS A 4 0.51 14.80 -8.02
C LYS A 4 1.13 13.44 -7.69
N LEU A 5 0.33 12.57 -7.08
CA LEU A 5 0.83 11.28 -6.60
C LEU A 5 1.29 10.36 -7.73
N ASP A 6 0.58 10.34 -8.86
CA ASP A 6 0.95 9.57 -10.05
C ASP A 6 2.24 10.07 -10.73
N GLU A 7 2.57 11.35 -10.55
CA GLU A 7 3.86 11.93 -11.00
C GLU A 7 5.01 11.52 -10.07
N ILE A 8 4.81 11.58 -8.74
CA ILE A 8 5.79 11.12 -7.74
C ILE A 8 6.13 9.65 -7.98
N LEU A 9 5.10 8.82 -8.14
CA LEU A 9 5.25 7.39 -8.39
C LEU A 9 5.68 7.05 -9.83
N GLN A 10 5.74 8.06 -10.72
CA GLN A 10 6.13 7.92 -12.12
C GLN A 10 5.33 6.83 -12.84
N ILE A 11 4.01 6.80 -12.61
CA ILE A 11 3.13 5.72 -13.08
C ILE A 11 3.00 5.78 -14.61
N LYS A 12 3.26 4.65 -15.25
CA LYS A 12 3.14 4.44 -16.68
C LYS A 12 1.97 3.51 -16.98
N LYS A 13 1.48 3.59 -18.21
CA LYS A 13 0.49 2.65 -18.72
C LYS A 13 1.04 1.23 -18.64
N ASN A 14 0.20 0.30 -18.20
CA ASN A 14 0.44 -1.11 -17.90
C ASN A 14 1.22 -1.40 -16.61
N ASP A 15 1.44 -0.39 -15.76
CA ASP A 15 2.08 -0.62 -14.45
C ASP A 15 1.18 -1.44 -13.52
N VAL A 16 1.82 -2.38 -12.81
CA VAL A 16 1.27 -3.08 -11.64
C VAL A 16 1.88 -2.52 -10.37
N ILE A 17 1.04 -1.94 -9.52
CA ILE A 17 1.43 -1.24 -8.30
C ILE A 17 0.95 -2.04 -7.10
N SER A 18 1.87 -2.53 -6.28
CA SER A 18 1.55 -3.17 -5.02
C SER A 18 1.72 -2.19 -3.85
N ILE A 19 0.88 -2.32 -2.82
CA ILE A 19 0.89 -1.45 -1.63
C ILE A 19 1.04 -2.32 -0.37
N THR A 20 2.04 -2.05 0.46
CA THR A 20 2.35 -2.77 1.71
C THR A 20 2.44 -1.81 2.91
N GLY A 21 2.47 -2.31 4.15
CA GLY A 21 2.55 -1.45 5.34
C GLY A 21 1.22 -1.16 6.02
N SER A 22 1.13 -0.01 6.67
CA SER A 22 0.03 0.35 7.56
C SER A 22 -0.26 1.86 7.52
N GLY A 23 -1.47 2.25 7.94
CA GLY A 23 -1.84 3.67 7.98
C GLY A 23 -2.34 4.24 6.65
N GLY A 24 -3.11 3.45 5.87
CA GLY A 24 -3.89 3.98 4.75
C GLY A 24 -3.79 3.22 3.42
N LYS A 25 -3.39 1.94 3.41
CA LYS A 25 -3.26 1.13 2.18
C LYS A 25 -4.51 1.17 1.31
N THR A 26 -5.66 0.79 1.88
CA THR A 26 -6.94 0.77 1.16
C THR A 26 -7.32 2.16 0.64
N SER A 27 -7.12 3.20 1.45
CA SER A 27 -7.37 4.59 1.04
C SER A 27 -6.46 5.01 -0.12
N LEU A 28 -5.17 4.64 -0.07
CA LEU A 28 -4.21 4.92 -1.12
C LEU A 28 -4.59 4.21 -2.43
N MET A 29 -4.99 2.94 -2.34
CA MET A 29 -5.44 2.14 -3.47
C MET A 29 -6.62 2.82 -4.17
N PHE A 30 -7.67 3.20 -3.44
CA PHE A 30 -8.83 3.86 -4.04
C PHE A 30 -8.52 5.26 -4.55
N TYR A 31 -7.66 6.02 -3.87
CA TYR A 31 -7.23 7.33 -4.33
C TYR A 31 -6.47 7.25 -5.67
N LEU A 32 -5.49 6.33 -5.75
CA LEU A 32 -4.77 6.06 -6.99
C LEU A 32 -5.70 5.57 -8.10
N ALA A 33 -6.63 4.66 -7.78
CA ALA A 33 -7.59 4.16 -8.75
C ALA A 33 -8.43 5.30 -9.38
N ASN A 34 -8.88 6.26 -8.57
CA ASN A 34 -9.64 7.41 -9.04
C ASN A 34 -8.83 8.37 -9.93
N ILE A 35 -7.54 8.54 -9.66
CA ILE A 35 -6.65 9.32 -10.55
C ILE A 35 -6.44 8.56 -11.87
N LEU A 36 -6.11 7.28 -11.80
CA LEU A 36 -5.73 6.48 -12.97
C LEU A 36 -6.93 6.14 -13.87
N LYS A 37 -8.15 6.05 -13.32
CA LYS A 37 -9.41 5.90 -14.07
C LYS A 37 -9.57 6.99 -15.13
N LYS A 38 -9.01 8.18 -14.92
CA LYS A 38 -9.08 9.28 -15.91
C LYS A 38 -8.17 9.05 -17.12
N LYS A 39 -7.25 8.08 -17.04
CA LYS A 39 -6.22 7.78 -18.05
C LYS A 39 -6.41 6.42 -18.72
N GLY A 40 -7.16 5.50 -18.10
CA GLY A 40 -7.34 4.14 -18.60
C GLY A 40 -8.20 3.26 -17.70
N SER A 41 -8.27 1.97 -18.02
CA SER A 41 -8.93 0.96 -17.18
C SER A 41 -8.07 0.60 -15.97
N VAL A 42 -8.69 0.48 -14.79
CA VAL A 42 -8.00 0.18 -13.54
C VAL A 42 -8.57 -1.09 -12.90
N LEU A 43 -7.70 -2.03 -12.57
CA LEU A 43 -8.02 -3.18 -11.74
C LEU A 43 -7.54 -2.92 -10.30
N ILE A 44 -8.40 -3.15 -9.32
CA ILE A 44 -8.01 -3.24 -7.91
C ILE A 44 -8.23 -4.65 -7.38
N THR A 45 -7.27 -5.16 -6.62
CA THR A 45 -7.34 -6.49 -6.02
C THR A 45 -6.48 -6.59 -4.76
N THR A 46 -6.33 -7.79 -4.21
CA THR A 46 -5.49 -8.05 -3.03
C THR A 46 -4.68 -9.34 -3.20
N SER A 47 -3.48 -9.38 -2.61
CA SER A 47 -2.73 -10.64 -2.42
C SER A 47 -3.08 -11.34 -1.09
N THR A 48 -3.80 -10.65 -0.19
CA THR A 48 -4.19 -11.19 1.12
C THR A 48 -5.71 -11.13 1.32
N LYS A 49 -6.21 -10.26 2.20
CA LYS A 49 -7.63 -10.01 2.45
C LYS A 49 -7.90 -8.51 2.51
N ILE A 50 -8.89 -8.05 1.77
CA ILE A 50 -9.37 -6.66 1.78
C ILE A 50 -10.87 -6.64 2.15
N LYS A 51 -11.35 -5.54 2.75
CA LYS A 51 -12.81 -5.32 2.90
C LYS A 51 -13.44 -5.31 1.50
N VAL A 52 -14.65 -5.86 1.37
CA VAL A 52 -15.38 -5.71 0.10
C VAL A 52 -15.62 -4.22 -0.18
N PRO A 53 -15.25 -3.70 -1.37
CA PRO A 53 -15.51 -2.32 -1.75
C PRO A 53 -16.99 -1.96 -1.64
N GLU A 54 -17.27 -0.71 -1.28
CA GLU A 54 -18.62 -0.15 -1.29
C GLU A 54 -19.04 0.17 -2.74
N LYS A 55 -20.36 0.26 -2.99
CA LYS A 55 -20.92 0.35 -4.35
C LYS A 55 -20.47 1.59 -5.14
N ASP A 56 -20.10 2.65 -4.44
CA ASP A 56 -19.65 3.93 -4.98
C ASP A 56 -18.13 4.00 -5.15
N GLN A 57 -17.38 3.02 -4.63
CA GLN A 57 -15.92 2.98 -4.74
C GLN A 57 -15.41 2.34 -6.04
N VAL A 58 -16.25 1.55 -6.72
CA VAL A 58 -15.90 0.76 -7.91
C VAL A 58 -17.04 0.77 -8.92
N ASP A 59 -16.72 0.68 -10.21
CA ASP A 59 -17.72 0.63 -11.28
C ASP A 59 -18.22 -0.80 -11.53
N GLU A 60 -17.35 -1.80 -11.38
CA GLU A 60 -17.70 -3.23 -11.46
C GLU A 60 -16.99 -4.02 -10.35
N LEU A 61 -17.67 -5.02 -9.78
CA LEU A 61 -17.15 -5.88 -8.73
C LEU A 61 -17.41 -7.36 -9.08
N PHE A 62 -16.34 -8.14 -9.10
CA PHE A 62 -16.37 -9.59 -9.29
C PHE A 62 -15.97 -10.30 -7.99
N LEU A 63 -16.77 -11.28 -7.58
CA LEU A 63 -16.64 -11.99 -6.29
C LEU A 63 -15.93 -13.34 -6.41
N SER A 64 -15.55 -13.73 -7.62
CA SER A 64 -14.71 -14.89 -7.93
C SER A 64 -14.03 -14.67 -9.29
N PHE A 65 -13.08 -15.54 -9.62
CA PHE A 65 -12.48 -15.53 -10.95
C PHE A 65 -13.46 -15.98 -12.04
N ASP A 66 -14.32 -16.95 -11.74
CA ASP A 66 -15.30 -17.49 -12.70
C ASP A 66 -16.38 -16.48 -13.09
N ASP A 67 -16.66 -15.51 -12.21
CA ASP A 67 -17.59 -14.42 -12.48
C ASP A 67 -17.00 -13.35 -13.43
N TYR A 68 -15.68 -13.34 -13.65
CA TYR A 68 -15.03 -12.32 -14.46
C TYR A 68 -15.48 -12.37 -15.92
N VAL A 69 -15.87 -11.22 -16.45
CA VAL A 69 -16.30 -11.09 -17.85
C VAL A 69 -15.45 -10.04 -18.53
N LYS A 70 -14.59 -10.46 -19.46
CA LYS A 70 -13.80 -9.53 -20.28
C LYS A 70 -14.70 -8.58 -21.08
N LYS A 71 -14.49 -7.27 -20.91
CA LYS A 71 -15.20 -6.18 -21.59
C LYS A 71 -14.23 -5.01 -21.86
N ASP A 72 -14.73 -3.98 -22.53
CA ASP A 72 -14.06 -2.68 -22.51
C ASP A 72 -14.28 -1.99 -21.16
N TYR A 73 -13.20 -1.89 -20.38
CA TYR A 73 -13.18 -1.24 -19.06
C TYR A 73 -12.60 0.18 -19.11
N LYS A 74 -12.53 0.81 -20.29
CA LYS A 74 -12.01 2.15 -20.44
C LYS A 74 -12.65 3.11 -19.43
N ASN A 75 -11.78 3.81 -18.70
CA ASN A 75 -12.16 4.75 -17.64
C ASN A 75 -13.08 4.16 -16.57
N LYS A 76 -12.89 2.88 -16.21
CA LYS A 76 -13.57 2.21 -15.09
C LYS A 76 -12.57 1.68 -14.07
N ILE A 77 -13.01 1.63 -12.82
CA ILE A 77 -12.38 0.91 -11.72
C ILE A 77 -13.13 -0.41 -11.56
N VAL A 78 -12.43 -1.52 -11.76
CA VAL A 78 -12.93 -2.87 -11.56
C VAL A 78 -12.27 -3.46 -10.33
N ALA A 79 -13.05 -4.01 -9.42
CA ALA A 79 -12.54 -4.80 -8.30
C ALA A 79 -12.76 -6.28 -8.54
N ILE A 80 -11.76 -7.09 -8.19
CA ILE A 80 -11.90 -8.55 -8.19
C ILE A 80 -11.21 -9.17 -6.97
N GLY A 81 -11.88 -10.15 -6.38
CA GLY A 81 -11.35 -10.95 -5.30
C GLY A 81 -12.32 -12.09 -4.96
N GLN A 82 -11.82 -13.18 -4.40
CA GLN A 82 -12.67 -14.29 -3.99
C GLN A 82 -13.40 -13.92 -2.69
N LYS A 83 -14.73 -13.84 -2.73
CA LYS A 83 -15.55 -13.59 -1.54
C LYS A 83 -15.36 -14.73 -0.53
N LEU A 84 -15.24 -14.35 0.74
CA LEU A 84 -15.22 -15.28 1.86
C LEU A 84 -16.62 -15.40 2.47
N ASP A 85 -17.07 -16.63 2.72
CA ASP A 85 -18.34 -16.89 3.38
C ASP A 85 -18.33 -16.37 4.82
N GLY A 86 -19.46 -15.81 5.25
CA GLY A 86 -19.64 -15.29 6.61
C GLY A 86 -18.81 -14.05 6.98
N VAL A 87 -18.00 -13.49 6.06
CA VAL A 87 -17.16 -12.33 6.34
C VAL A 87 -17.25 -11.31 5.21
N ASN A 88 -17.32 -10.02 5.55
CA ASN A 88 -17.30 -8.94 4.55
C ASN A 88 -15.89 -8.64 4.02
N LYS A 89 -15.19 -9.67 3.50
CA LYS A 89 -13.85 -9.56 2.91
C LYS A 89 -13.73 -10.31 1.58
N LEU A 90 -12.87 -9.81 0.71
CA LEU A 90 -12.35 -10.53 -0.45
C LEU A 90 -10.97 -11.07 -0.09
N LYS A 91 -10.64 -12.29 -0.53
CA LYS A 91 -9.27 -12.80 -0.56
C LYS A 91 -8.74 -12.77 -2.00
N SER A 92 -7.43 -13.03 -2.17
CA SER A 92 -6.86 -13.11 -3.50
C SER A 92 -7.53 -14.17 -4.40
N ILE A 93 -7.63 -13.87 -5.70
CA ILE A 93 -7.99 -14.84 -6.74
C ILE A 93 -6.82 -15.74 -7.15
N GLY A 94 -5.63 -15.51 -6.59
CA GLY A 94 -4.40 -16.22 -6.92
C GLY A 94 -3.63 -15.57 -8.07
N GLU A 95 -2.31 -15.73 -8.04
CA GLU A 95 -1.37 -15.08 -8.96
C GLU A 95 -1.63 -15.46 -10.43
N ASN A 96 -1.83 -16.75 -10.72
CA ASN A 96 -2.06 -17.24 -12.09
C ASN A 96 -3.32 -16.64 -12.71
N ASN A 97 -4.41 -16.59 -11.95
CA ASN A 97 -5.67 -16.00 -12.39
C ASN A 97 -5.52 -14.49 -12.62
N LEU A 98 -4.79 -13.81 -11.74
CA LEU A 98 -4.52 -12.38 -11.90
C LEU A 98 -3.65 -12.11 -13.15
N LYS A 99 -2.62 -12.92 -13.42
CA LYS A 99 -1.80 -12.85 -14.65
C LYS A 99 -2.64 -13.00 -15.92
N ILE A 100 -3.66 -13.85 -15.90
CA ILE A 100 -4.56 -14.06 -17.06
C ILE A 100 -5.33 -12.79 -17.41
N ILE A 101 -5.88 -12.09 -16.41
CA ILE A 101 -6.73 -10.91 -16.61
C ILE A 101 -5.95 -9.59 -16.62
N ALA A 102 -4.69 -9.59 -16.16
CA ALA A 102 -3.86 -8.39 -16.06
C ALA A 102 -3.78 -7.61 -17.38
N LYS A 103 -3.68 -8.33 -18.50
CA LYS A 103 -3.62 -7.78 -19.87
C LYS A 103 -4.89 -7.06 -20.33
N ASP A 104 -6.00 -7.20 -19.60
CA ASP A 104 -7.26 -6.53 -19.92
C ASP A 104 -7.35 -5.12 -19.30
N PHE A 105 -6.35 -4.73 -18.51
CA PHE A 105 -6.33 -3.46 -17.76
C PHE A 105 -5.10 -2.61 -18.09
N ASP A 106 -5.28 -1.30 -18.12
CA ASP A 106 -4.19 -0.34 -18.31
C ASP A 106 -3.39 -0.12 -17.01
N TYR A 107 -3.99 -0.37 -15.84
CA TYR A 107 -3.34 -0.22 -14.54
C TYR A 107 -3.85 -1.28 -13.58
N ILE A 108 -2.97 -1.81 -12.73
CA ILE A 108 -3.36 -2.76 -11.68
C ILE A 108 -2.84 -2.25 -10.34
N ILE A 109 -3.70 -2.24 -9.32
CA ILE A 109 -3.34 -1.88 -7.96
C ILE A 109 -3.66 -3.05 -7.04
N ILE A 110 -2.66 -3.53 -6.32
CA ILE A 110 -2.75 -4.69 -5.43
C ILE A 110 -2.54 -4.20 -4.00
N GLU A 111 -3.59 -4.29 -3.18
CA GLU A 111 -3.41 -4.18 -1.73
C GLU A 111 -2.77 -5.47 -1.21
N ALA A 112 -1.48 -5.40 -0.90
CA ALA A 112 -0.77 -6.47 -0.24
C ALA A 112 -0.84 -6.29 1.28
N ASP A 113 -0.41 -7.34 2.00
CA ASP A 113 -0.03 -7.23 3.40
C ASP A 113 -1.18 -7.00 4.43
N GLY A 114 -1.60 -8.06 5.10
CA GLY A 114 -2.63 -8.00 6.14
C GLY A 114 -2.09 -7.44 7.47
N CYS A 115 -2.62 -6.30 7.93
CA CYS A 115 -2.19 -5.64 9.18
C CYS A 115 -3.27 -5.56 10.29
N ARG A 116 -4.46 -6.15 10.08
CA ARG A 116 -5.62 -6.12 11.02
C ARG A 116 -5.96 -4.73 11.59
N ASN A 117 -5.78 -3.66 10.81
CA ASN A 117 -5.96 -2.26 11.22
C ASN A 117 -5.03 -1.80 12.35
N LEU A 118 -3.96 -2.55 12.66
CA LEU A 118 -2.97 -2.10 13.62
C LEU A 118 -2.11 -0.96 13.03
N PRO A 119 -1.67 0.00 13.86
CA PRO A 119 -0.89 1.16 13.43
C PRO A 119 0.41 0.84 12.71
N LEU A 120 1.11 -0.22 13.14
CA LEU A 120 2.36 -0.70 12.55
C LEU A 120 2.33 -2.21 12.32
N LYS A 121 3.30 -2.69 11.55
CA LYS A 121 3.53 -4.11 11.29
C LYS A 121 5.02 -4.39 11.26
N PHE A 122 5.40 -5.53 11.82
CA PHE A 122 6.68 -6.17 11.55
C PHE A 122 6.46 -7.34 10.58
N TRP A 123 7.37 -7.52 9.61
CA TRP A 123 7.20 -8.54 8.57
C TRP A 123 7.93 -9.82 8.95
N LYS A 124 7.23 -10.94 8.79
CA LYS A 124 7.83 -12.28 8.85
C LYS A 124 8.54 -12.56 7.52
N GLU A 125 9.41 -13.57 7.50
CA GLU A 125 10.18 -13.95 6.31
C GLU A 125 9.32 -14.21 5.06
N TYR A 126 8.09 -14.72 5.23
CA TYR A 126 7.16 -14.99 4.13
C TYR A 126 6.23 -13.81 3.80
N GLU A 127 6.37 -12.66 4.48
CA GLU A 127 5.57 -11.46 4.27
C GLU A 127 6.45 -10.30 3.75
N PRO A 128 5.87 -9.37 2.98
CA PRO A 128 4.53 -9.39 2.38
C PRO A 128 4.49 -10.26 1.12
N VAL A 129 3.30 -10.79 0.81
CA VAL A 129 3.05 -11.47 -0.47
C VAL A 129 2.94 -10.42 -1.58
N VAL A 130 4.02 -10.28 -2.36
CA VAL A 130 4.11 -9.39 -3.54
C VAL A 130 4.31 -10.27 -4.77
N TYR A 131 3.51 -10.06 -5.81
CA TYR A 131 3.62 -10.84 -7.04
C TYR A 131 4.80 -10.39 -7.90
N ASP A 132 5.42 -11.35 -8.60
CA ASP A 132 6.65 -11.18 -9.39
C ASP A 132 6.52 -10.14 -10.52
N PHE A 133 5.31 -9.96 -11.04
CA PHE A 133 4.96 -9.03 -12.11
C PHE A 133 4.56 -7.64 -11.59
N THR A 134 4.80 -7.35 -10.30
CA THR A 134 4.72 -5.99 -9.76
C THR A 134 5.80 -5.13 -10.39
N ASP A 135 5.47 -3.92 -10.85
CA ASP A 135 6.45 -2.95 -11.37
C ASP A 135 6.92 -1.97 -10.29
N LYS A 136 5.99 -1.60 -9.39
CA LYS A 136 6.20 -0.59 -8.34
C LYS A 136 5.63 -1.06 -7.02
N LEU A 137 6.38 -0.86 -5.94
CA LEU A 137 5.95 -1.22 -4.58
C LEU A 137 6.00 0.00 -3.66
N VAL A 138 4.84 0.35 -3.10
CA VAL A 138 4.69 1.48 -2.17
C VAL A 138 4.50 0.94 -0.75
N GLY A 139 5.51 1.11 0.08
CA GLY A 139 5.40 0.90 1.53
C GLY A 139 4.83 2.14 2.20
N ILE A 140 3.67 2.02 2.85
CA ILE A 140 3.03 3.13 3.56
C ILE A 140 3.22 3.01 5.06
N PHE A 141 3.52 4.13 5.70
CA PHE A 141 3.45 4.33 7.14
C PHE A 141 2.56 5.52 7.48
N SER A 142 1.89 5.48 8.63
CA SER A 142 1.32 6.68 9.24
C SER A 142 2.43 7.44 9.98
N ILE A 143 2.61 8.73 9.72
CA ILE A 143 3.53 9.54 10.51
C ILE A 143 2.99 9.84 11.92
N LYS A 144 1.67 9.73 12.15
CA LYS A 144 1.05 9.98 13.47
C LYS A 144 1.46 8.98 14.55
N VAL A 145 2.07 7.86 14.15
CA VAL A 145 2.65 6.90 15.08
C VAL A 145 4.00 7.36 15.64
N TYR A 146 4.67 8.33 15.01
CA TYR A 146 5.96 8.85 15.51
C TYR A 146 5.80 9.48 16.90
N GLY A 147 6.72 9.16 17.80
CA GLY A 147 6.72 9.57 19.19
C GLY A 147 5.68 8.86 20.06
N LYS A 148 4.97 7.85 19.54
CA LYS A 148 4.03 7.04 20.33
C LYS A 148 4.75 5.87 21.02
N GLU A 149 4.28 5.54 22.20
CA GLU A 149 4.71 4.34 22.92
C GLU A 149 4.23 3.06 22.22
N ILE A 150 5.05 2.03 22.28
CA ILE A 150 4.86 0.75 21.60
C ILE A 150 4.29 -0.29 22.57
N PHE A 151 3.03 -0.65 22.37
CA PHE A 151 2.32 -1.68 23.12
C PHE A 151 2.04 -2.92 22.25
N PRO A 152 1.73 -4.09 22.85
CA PRO A 152 1.44 -5.32 22.10
C PRO A 152 0.40 -5.17 20.99
N ASP A 153 -0.69 -4.45 21.26
CA ASP A 153 -1.77 -4.22 20.29
C ASP A 153 -1.49 -3.06 19.32
N PHE A 154 -0.27 -2.52 19.30
CA PHE A 154 0.12 -1.44 18.39
C PHE A 154 0.80 -1.95 17.11
N ILE A 155 1.41 -3.14 17.18
CA ILE A 155 2.23 -3.71 16.10
C ILE A 155 1.70 -5.10 15.74
N TYR A 156 1.37 -5.30 14.47
CA TYR A 156 1.11 -6.63 13.95
C TYR A 156 2.40 -7.45 13.92
N ASN A 157 2.39 -8.68 14.44
CA ASN A 157 3.58 -9.50 14.73
C ASN A 157 4.48 -8.87 15.82
N PHE A 158 3.88 -8.53 16.97
CA PHE A 158 4.58 -7.84 18.07
C PHE A 158 5.72 -8.65 18.68
N ASP A 159 5.56 -9.97 18.83
CA ASP A 159 6.61 -10.81 19.42
C ASP A 159 7.86 -10.79 18.55
N GLU A 160 7.69 -10.98 17.23
CA GLU A 160 8.78 -10.87 16.25
C GLU A 160 9.39 -9.47 16.21
N PHE A 161 8.54 -8.42 16.31
CA PHE A 161 9.03 -7.05 16.47
C PHE A 161 9.94 -6.93 17.70
N ARG A 162 9.51 -7.42 18.86
CA ARG A 162 10.26 -7.30 20.12
C ARG A 162 11.53 -8.12 20.12
N GLU A 163 11.58 -9.24 19.42
CA GLU A 163 12.81 -10.02 19.23
C GLU A 163 13.88 -9.23 18.46
N ASN A 164 13.46 -8.47 17.44
CA ASN A 164 14.37 -7.81 16.50
C ASN A 164 14.60 -6.31 16.77
N ILE A 165 13.66 -5.63 17.42
CA ILE A 165 13.66 -4.19 17.65
C ILE A 165 13.38 -3.92 19.14
N LYS A 166 14.44 -3.50 19.85
CA LYS A 166 14.39 -3.11 21.27
C LYS A 166 14.12 -1.61 21.40
N SER A 167 12.90 -1.19 21.09
CA SER A 167 12.43 0.17 21.36
C SER A 167 11.02 0.16 21.96
N ASP A 168 10.78 1.12 22.85
CA ASP A 168 9.47 1.35 23.47
C ASP A 168 8.74 2.56 22.87
N ILE A 169 9.40 3.33 21.99
CA ILE A 169 8.83 4.50 21.32
C ILE A 169 9.11 4.38 19.82
N VAL A 170 8.13 4.78 19.00
CA VAL A 170 8.33 4.87 17.55
C VAL A 170 9.15 6.11 17.23
N ASP A 171 10.37 5.91 16.77
CA ASP A 171 11.29 6.94 16.30
C ASP A 171 11.76 6.63 14.87
N GLU A 172 12.74 7.39 14.36
CA GLU A 172 13.34 7.18 13.05
C GLU A 172 14.03 5.82 12.93
N GLU A 173 14.67 5.34 14.00
CA GLU A 173 15.33 4.04 14.02
C GLU A 173 14.33 2.89 13.89
N VAL A 174 13.16 3.01 14.51
CA VAL A 174 12.09 2.02 14.35
C VAL A 174 11.65 1.96 12.90
N PHE A 175 11.41 3.10 12.23
CA PHE A 175 11.08 3.09 10.80
C PHE A 175 12.20 2.49 9.94
N GLU A 176 13.46 2.81 10.22
CA GLU A 176 14.61 2.24 9.52
C GLU A 176 14.63 0.71 9.64
N LYS A 177 14.50 0.20 10.87
CA LYS A 177 14.50 -1.24 11.16
C LYS A 177 13.30 -1.93 10.52
N LEU A 178 12.12 -1.31 10.56
CA LEU A 178 10.92 -1.82 9.88
C LEU A 178 11.10 -1.91 8.36
N ILE A 179 11.67 -0.88 7.72
CA ILE A 179 11.95 -0.90 6.28
C ILE A 179 12.93 -2.04 5.94
N LYS A 180 14.01 -2.18 6.73
CA LYS A 180 15.00 -3.25 6.55
C LYS A 180 14.45 -4.64 6.85
N SER A 181 13.47 -4.75 7.75
CA SER A 181 12.90 -6.03 8.18
C SER A 181 12.02 -6.70 7.12
N GLY A 182 11.50 -5.97 6.14
CA GLY A 182 10.79 -6.61 5.03
C GLY A 182 9.57 -5.89 4.47
N ILE A 183 9.37 -4.58 4.65
CA ILE A 183 8.21 -3.89 4.03
C ILE A 183 8.08 -4.11 2.52
N PHE A 184 9.19 -4.44 1.86
CA PHE A 184 9.24 -4.75 0.43
C PHE A 184 9.33 -6.24 0.09
N GLY A 185 9.51 -7.13 1.09
CA GLY A 185 9.84 -8.54 0.87
C GLY A 185 11.04 -8.70 -0.08
N ASP A 186 10.95 -9.67 -0.99
CA ASP A 186 11.97 -9.95 -2.00
C ASP A 186 11.84 -9.09 -3.27
N PHE A 187 10.94 -8.10 -3.29
CA PHE A 187 10.76 -7.24 -4.45
C PHE A 187 12.04 -6.46 -4.76
N CYS A 188 12.44 -6.40 -6.03
CA CYS A 188 13.69 -5.73 -6.47
C CYS A 188 13.47 -4.52 -7.39
N GLY A 189 12.22 -4.22 -7.77
CA GLY A 189 11.90 -3.13 -8.69
C GLY A 189 11.85 -1.74 -8.01
N GLU A 190 11.04 -0.84 -8.57
CA GLU A 190 10.94 0.53 -8.06
C GLU A 190 10.21 0.60 -6.71
N LYS A 191 10.95 0.99 -5.67
CA LYS A 191 10.47 1.04 -4.28
C LYS A 191 10.23 2.47 -3.81
N PHE A 192 9.10 2.68 -3.16
CA PHE A 192 8.73 3.96 -2.56
C PHE A 192 8.32 3.77 -1.09
N ILE A 193 8.72 4.72 -0.24
CA ILE A 193 8.16 4.87 1.11
C ILE A 193 7.29 6.12 1.15
N PHE A 194 6.06 5.93 1.61
CA PHE A 194 5.10 7.00 1.81
C PHE A 194 4.81 7.20 3.31
N PHE A 195 5.15 8.36 3.83
CA PHE A 195 4.68 8.82 5.14
C PHE A 195 3.35 9.57 5.00
N ASN A 196 2.26 8.84 5.20
CA ASN A 196 0.89 9.36 5.14
C ASN A 196 0.48 10.03 6.46
N GLN A 197 -0.67 10.71 6.43
CA GLN A 197 -1.28 11.41 7.56
C GLN A 197 -0.47 12.61 8.05
N ALA A 198 0.34 13.21 7.16
CA ALA A 198 0.97 14.51 7.37
C ALA A 198 -0.08 15.64 7.22
N ASP A 199 -1.03 15.66 8.16
CA ASP A 199 -2.23 16.49 8.08
C ASP A 199 -2.00 17.92 8.58
N SER A 200 -1.08 18.15 9.51
CA SER A 200 -0.73 19.49 9.99
C SER A 200 0.75 19.79 9.81
N ILE A 201 1.15 21.04 10.10
CA ILE A 201 2.55 21.46 10.06
C ILE A 201 3.43 20.61 10.99
N PHE A 202 2.87 20.14 12.10
CA PHE A 202 3.58 19.29 13.06
C PHE A 202 3.94 17.94 12.42
N GLU A 203 2.96 17.22 11.86
CA GLU A 203 3.23 15.93 11.21
C GLU A 203 4.07 16.10 9.93
N ILE A 204 3.92 17.21 9.20
CA ILE A 204 4.78 17.52 8.05
C ILE A 204 6.25 17.64 8.50
N ASN A 205 6.52 18.36 9.59
CA ASN A 205 7.88 18.50 10.10
C ASN A 205 8.45 17.17 10.61
N GLN A 206 7.64 16.34 11.27
CA GLN A 206 8.03 14.99 11.65
C GLN A 206 8.39 14.14 10.42
N ALA A 207 7.51 14.08 9.41
CA ALA A 207 7.77 13.31 8.20
C ALA A 207 9.07 13.75 7.50
N LYS A 208 9.32 15.06 7.44
CA LYS A 208 10.58 15.60 6.90
C LYS A 208 11.80 15.14 7.71
N GLY A 209 11.73 15.22 9.04
CA GLY A 209 12.79 14.76 9.94
C GLY A 209 13.12 13.29 9.72
N VAL A 210 12.09 12.43 9.75
CA VAL A 210 12.25 10.99 9.50
C VAL A 210 12.83 10.72 8.11
N ILE A 211 12.32 11.37 7.06
CA ILE A 211 12.81 11.17 5.69
C ILE A 211 14.28 11.61 5.56
N ASN A 212 14.68 12.72 6.19
CA ASN A 212 16.07 13.17 6.16
C ASN A 212 17.00 12.15 6.79
N TYR A 213 16.63 11.63 7.97
CA TYR A 213 17.37 10.56 8.64
C TYR A 213 17.47 9.30 7.75
N LEU A 214 16.36 8.85 7.16
CA LEU A 214 16.33 7.61 6.37
C LEU A 214 17.12 7.70 5.07
N ARG A 215 17.15 8.87 4.42
CA ARG A 215 17.89 9.09 3.17
C ARG A 215 19.39 8.88 3.31
N GLU A 216 19.95 9.16 4.49
CA GLU A 216 21.37 8.93 4.78
C GLU A 216 21.71 7.43 4.92
N LYS A 217 20.70 6.57 5.13
CA LYS A 217 20.90 5.17 5.51
C LYS A 217 20.37 4.15 4.51
N ILE A 218 19.29 4.49 3.80
CA ILE A 218 18.62 3.58 2.88
C ILE A 218 18.26 4.36 1.62
N ASN A 219 18.89 3.98 0.50
CA ASN A 219 18.64 4.59 -0.80
C ASN A 219 17.28 4.14 -1.38
N LEU A 220 16.23 4.91 -1.12
CA LEU A 220 14.87 4.69 -1.61
C LEU A 220 14.24 6.02 -2.02
N LYS A 221 13.13 5.94 -2.76
CA LYS A 221 12.30 7.11 -3.06
C LYS A 221 11.36 7.36 -1.88
N TYR A 222 11.46 8.52 -1.25
CA TYR A 222 10.63 8.90 -0.10
C TYR A 222 9.74 10.08 -0.44
N PHE A 223 8.49 10.01 -0.03
CA PHE A 223 7.56 11.12 -0.08
C PHE A 223 6.64 11.11 1.14
N TYR A 224 5.98 12.24 1.38
CA TYR A 224 5.03 12.40 2.50
C TYR A 224 3.83 13.23 2.06
N GLY A 225 2.78 13.20 2.88
CA GLY A 225 1.55 13.89 2.54
C GLY A 225 0.34 13.35 3.29
N SER A 226 -0.82 13.72 2.79
CA SER A 226 -2.10 13.33 3.34
C SER A 226 -3.02 12.89 2.21
N ILE A 227 -3.42 11.61 2.24
CA ILE A 227 -4.47 11.11 1.35
C ILE A 227 -5.78 11.86 1.60
N LEU A 228 -6.09 12.15 2.88
CA LEU A 228 -7.31 12.86 3.27
C LEU A 228 -7.39 14.26 2.68
N LYS A 229 -6.25 14.97 2.59
CA LYS A 229 -6.18 16.33 2.04
C LYS A 229 -5.78 16.35 0.57
N GLU A 230 -5.48 15.20 -0.02
CA GLU A 230 -4.97 15.03 -1.38
C GLU A 230 -3.72 15.87 -1.69
N LYS A 231 -2.80 15.98 -0.72
CA LYS A 231 -1.57 16.79 -0.83
C LYS A 231 -0.33 15.94 -0.61
N TYR A 232 0.61 15.99 -1.55
CA TYR A 232 1.81 15.17 -1.55
C TYR A 232 3.06 15.98 -1.89
N TYR A 233 4.16 15.61 -1.26
CA TYR A 233 5.43 16.33 -1.34
C TYR A 233 6.59 15.33 -1.39
N GLU A 234 7.53 15.57 -2.31
CA GLU A 234 8.87 15.01 -2.23
C GLU A 234 9.74 15.98 -1.43
N ASN A 235 10.51 15.46 -0.49
CA ASN A 235 11.48 16.26 0.26
C ASN A 235 12.72 16.55 -0.58
#